data_AF-A0A4R2IMY4-F1
#
_entry.id   AF-A0A4R2IMY4-F1
#
_cell.length_a   1.000
_cell.length_b   1.000
_cell.length_c   1.000
_cell.angle_alpha   90.00
_cell.angle_beta   90.00
_cell.angle_gamma   90.00
#
_symmetry.space_group_name_H-M   'P 1'
#
loop_
_entity.id
_entity.type
_entity.pdbx_description
1 polymer ?
#
loop_
_entity_poly.entity_id
_entity_poly.type
_entity_poly.pdbx_seq_one_letter_code
_entity_poly.pdbx_strand_id
1 'polypeptide(L)'
;MNRSVLRERLATTTQVLPGEVVVAHQVEHPTRGPVRCAAASLVSGALRRRGIPVRYDEFNAPGPGERDSMLDVTSWLDQEGQAVGFGAAAHHDDSAATIAMSEVMREWSSVLRTRRMLLAAVPPVCSGAMRTTEMAGQILTAGDTAFVYGSMVAEQHTLEDLRRRGALSGTELARIPDGATLVFPAHGVSLAVRAEAVARGMSVVDATCPVVAWAHAEVRRFVRRGDEVVVIAHADHALVDALIGQAPESVHLVTTVADVHRVRISDPDRLSYLVAPGFPVAEAAPMIAALRARFPASRAQHPNGLCYAATDRAEAIASLGRACDLLLVAGASDCPDAASVADQARASGCPAVRVVACPDDIQPQWLAPAWCVGLTSSLSAAPHVVEQIATAVSGLGPLSVVRRAVDSYVTALGSLTGPGPRPALTIG
;
A
#
# COMPACT_ATOMS: atom_id res chain seq x y z
N MET A 1 2.53 -8.68 31.89
CA MET A 1 2.21 -7.25 32.16
C MET A 1 3.50 -6.52 32.46
N ASN A 2 3.71 -5.35 31.83
CA ASN A 2 4.82 -4.48 32.21
C ASN A 2 4.55 -3.96 33.64
N ARG A 3 5.42 -4.29 34.60
CA ARG A 3 5.25 -3.91 36.01
C ARG A 3 5.39 -2.40 36.25
N SER A 4 5.82 -1.65 35.24
CA SER A 4 5.99 -0.19 35.31
C SER A 4 4.75 0.62 34.94
N VAL A 5 3.64 -0.02 34.56
CA VAL A 5 2.41 0.71 34.21
C VAL A 5 1.89 1.49 35.42
N LEU A 6 1.76 2.80 35.26
CA LEU A 6 1.13 3.72 36.21
C LEU A 6 -0.11 4.34 35.57
N ARG A 7 -1.15 4.51 36.39
CA ARG A 7 -2.41 5.17 36.02
C ARG A 7 -2.71 6.18 37.11
N GLU A 8 -2.68 7.45 36.75
CA GLU A 8 -2.71 8.53 37.73
C GLU A 8 -3.66 9.63 37.25
N ARG A 9 -4.22 10.33 38.24
CA ARG A 9 -4.99 11.55 38.04
C ARG A 9 -4.20 12.71 38.61
N LEU A 10 -3.87 13.66 37.75
CA LEU A 10 -3.06 14.82 38.09
C LEU A 10 -3.90 16.08 37.87
N ALA A 11 -3.65 17.11 38.67
CA ALA A 11 -4.09 18.45 38.28
C ALA A 11 -3.24 18.92 37.09
N THR A 12 -3.71 19.90 36.33
CA THR A 12 -2.91 20.60 35.32
C THR A 12 -3.25 22.09 35.29
N THR A 13 -2.26 22.92 34.95
CA THR A 13 -2.45 24.34 34.64
C THR A 13 -2.90 24.59 33.20
N THR A 14 -2.88 23.56 32.34
CA THR A 14 -3.40 23.66 30.98
C THR A 14 -4.88 24.04 31.02
N GLN A 15 -5.23 25.14 30.37
CA GLN A 15 -6.62 25.58 30.27
C GLN A 15 -7.41 24.66 29.33
N VAL A 16 -8.46 24.04 29.84
CA VAL A 16 -9.41 23.23 29.07
C VAL A 16 -10.77 23.92 29.12
N LEU A 17 -11.41 24.16 27.99
CA LEU A 17 -12.75 24.77 27.98
C LEU A 17 -13.83 23.71 28.32
N PRO A 18 -14.96 24.11 28.94
CA PRO A 18 -16.12 23.23 29.03
C PRO A 18 -16.59 22.79 27.64
N GLY A 19 -16.93 21.52 27.49
CA GLY A 19 -17.37 20.92 26.24
C GLY A 19 -16.26 20.36 25.35
N GLU A 20 -14.98 20.46 25.73
CA GLU A 20 -13.86 19.84 25.02
C GLU A 20 -13.00 18.94 25.93
N VAL A 21 -12.14 18.15 25.29
CA VAL A 21 -11.08 17.39 25.94
C VAL A 21 -9.76 17.71 25.25
N VAL A 22 -8.72 17.96 26.05
CA VAL A 22 -7.37 18.19 25.55
C VAL A 22 -6.57 16.90 25.65
N VAL A 23 -6.09 16.37 24.52
CA VAL A 23 -5.27 15.15 24.47
C VAL A 23 -3.80 15.52 24.45
N ALA A 24 -2.99 14.86 25.27
CA ALA A 24 -1.58 15.15 25.42
C ALA A 24 -0.75 14.68 24.23
N HIS A 25 0.13 15.54 23.70
CA HIS A 25 1.28 15.10 22.90
C HIS A 25 2.44 14.63 23.78
N GLN A 26 2.62 15.31 24.90
CA GLN A 26 3.58 15.00 25.94
C GLN A 26 3.01 15.42 27.30
N VAL A 27 3.40 14.71 28.35
CA VAL A 27 3.13 15.10 29.75
C VAL A 27 4.45 15.18 30.50
N GLU A 28 4.77 16.31 31.11
CA GLU A 28 5.84 16.40 32.11
C GLU A 28 5.31 15.80 33.42
N HIS A 29 5.66 14.55 33.72
CA HIS A 29 5.11 13.83 34.86
C HIS A 29 5.99 13.99 36.11
N PRO A 30 5.44 14.21 37.32
CA PRO A 30 6.21 14.57 38.51
C PRO A 30 7.32 13.57 38.89
N THR A 31 7.09 12.28 38.62
CA THR A 31 8.00 11.18 38.98
C THR A 31 8.63 10.48 37.78
N ARG A 32 8.09 10.69 36.57
CA ARG A 32 8.54 10.01 35.34
C ARG A 32 9.29 10.95 34.41
N GLY A 33 9.29 12.25 34.68
CA GLY A 33 9.77 13.27 33.76
C GLY A 33 8.91 13.29 32.49
N PRO A 34 9.49 13.56 31.32
CA PRO A 34 8.72 13.65 30.07
C PRO A 34 8.14 12.30 29.66
N VAL A 35 6.80 12.24 29.55
CA VAL A 35 6.04 11.10 29.05
C VAL A 35 5.60 11.38 27.63
N ARG A 36 6.17 10.65 26.67
CA ARG A 36 5.77 10.75 25.26
C ARG A 36 4.41 10.08 25.07
N CYS A 37 3.40 10.85 24.64
CA CYS A 37 2.05 10.33 24.46
C CYS A 37 1.84 9.72 23.08
N ALA A 38 2.51 8.61 22.80
CA ALA A 38 2.52 7.97 21.49
C ALA A 38 1.11 7.52 21.03
N ALA A 39 0.22 7.14 21.95
CA ALA A 39 -1.16 6.73 21.66
C ALA A 39 -2.18 7.88 21.65
N ALA A 40 -1.74 9.15 21.61
CA ALA A 40 -2.63 10.31 21.62
C ALA A 40 -3.72 10.27 20.53
N SER A 41 -3.36 9.86 19.31
CA SER A 41 -4.30 9.75 18.18
C SER A 41 -5.41 8.71 18.41
N LEU A 42 -5.09 7.62 19.11
CA LEU A 42 -6.07 6.59 19.48
C LEU A 42 -7.11 7.14 20.47
N VAL A 43 -6.66 7.90 21.46
CA VAL A 43 -7.52 8.57 22.44
C VAL A 43 -8.39 9.63 21.75
N SER A 44 -7.78 10.47 20.92
CA SER A 44 -8.47 11.51 20.16
C SER A 44 -9.55 10.94 19.24
N GLY A 45 -9.22 9.90 18.47
CA GLY A 45 -10.18 9.22 17.60
C GLY A 45 -11.38 8.64 18.36
N ALA A 46 -11.13 8.04 19.53
CA ALA A 46 -12.21 7.52 20.38
C ALA A 46 -13.12 8.62 20.95
N LEU A 47 -12.55 9.76 21.38
CA LEU A 47 -13.32 10.92 21.86
C LEU A 47 -14.14 11.56 20.75
N ARG A 48 -13.54 11.79 19.57
CA ARG A 48 -14.23 12.37 18.40
C ARG A 48 -15.41 11.53 17.95
N ARG A 49 -15.29 10.19 17.96
CA ARG A 49 -16.42 9.28 17.68
C ARG A 49 -17.59 9.41 18.65
N ARG A 50 -17.34 9.86 19.88
CA ARG A 50 -18.36 10.15 20.89
C ARG A 50 -18.93 11.57 20.76
N GLY A 51 -18.55 12.31 19.71
CA GLY A 51 -18.98 13.68 19.48
C GLY A 51 -18.27 14.71 20.36
N ILE A 52 -17.14 14.35 20.97
CA ILE A 52 -16.40 15.24 21.87
C ILE A 52 -15.34 16.00 21.06
N PRO A 53 -15.39 17.35 21.06
CA PRO A 53 -14.32 18.18 20.53
C PRO A 53 -12.98 17.87 21.20
N VAL A 54 -11.94 17.69 20.38
CA VAL A 54 -10.59 17.40 20.85
C VAL A 54 -9.61 18.43 20.34
N ARG A 55 -8.84 18.98 21.27
CA ARG A 55 -7.64 19.79 21.03
C ARG A 55 -6.41 19.00 21.50
N TYR A 56 -5.25 19.24 20.89
CA TYR A 56 -3.99 18.70 21.39
C TYR A 56 -3.19 19.78 22.12
N ASP A 57 -2.45 19.38 23.15
CA ASP A 57 -1.54 20.27 23.89
C ASP A 57 -0.41 19.49 24.56
N GLU A 58 0.59 20.22 25.05
CA GLU A 58 1.58 19.71 25.99
C GLU A 58 1.15 20.02 27.42
N PHE A 59 1.32 19.04 28.30
CA PHE A 59 0.95 19.18 29.69
C PHE A 59 2.18 19.32 30.55
N ASN A 60 2.25 20.41 31.29
CA ASN A 60 3.19 20.54 32.39
C ASN A 60 2.49 20.06 33.67
N ALA A 61 3.08 19.10 34.39
CA ALA A 61 2.58 18.83 35.73
C ALA A 61 2.64 20.13 36.56
N PRO A 62 1.58 20.48 37.27
CA PRO A 62 1.50 21.74 37.99
C PRO A 62 2.41 21.70 39.22
N GLY A 63 2.95 22.87 39.58
CA GLY A 63 3.29 23.17 40.97
C GLY A 63 2.03 23.34 41.82
N PRO A 64 2.12 23.35 43.15
CA PRO A 64 0.95 23.47 44.02
C PRO A 64 0.25 24.83 43.83
N GLY A 65 -1.00 24.87 43.34
CA GLY A 65 -1.82 26.08 43.46
C GLY A 65 -3.02 26.27 42.51
N GLU A 66 -2.96 25.82 41.26
CA GLU A 66 -4.04 26.09 40.26
C GLU A 66 -4.60 24.77 39.73
N ARG A 67 -5.93 24.58 39.82
CA ARG A 67 -6.62 23.32 39.48
C ARG A 67 -7.84 23.60 38.60
N ASP A 68 -7.63 24.07 37.38
CA ASP A 68 -8.76 24.32 36.48
C ASP A 68 -9.18 23.06 35.71
N SER A 69 -8.28 22.07 35.59
CA SER A 69 -8.55 20.85 34.81
C SER A 69 -7.94 19.59 35.45
N MET A 70 -8.58 18.46 35.19
CA MET A 70 -8.14 17.14 35.64
C MET A 70 -7.53 16.38 34.47
N LEU A 71 -6.27 15.93 34.64
CA LEU A 71 -5.51 15.16 33.66
C LEU A 71 -5.48 13.68 34.08
N ASP A 72 -6.05 12.80 33.26
CA ASP A 72 -5.86 11.34 33.36
C ASP A 72 -4.60 10.96 32.56
N VAL A 73 -3.64 10.28 33.18
CA VAL A 73 -2.43 9.78 32.50
C VAL A 73 -2.29 8.29 32.71
N THR A 74 -1.93 7.59 31.64
CA THR A 74 -1.44 6.22 31.72
C THR A 74 -0.06 6.14 31.08
N SER A 75 0.93 5.68 31.84
CA SER A 75 2.33 5.63 31.41
C SER A 75 3.01 4.30 31.78
N TRP A 76 4.08 3.93 31.09
CA TRP A 76 5.01 2.86 31.44
C TRP A 76 6.42 3.19 30.95
N LEU A 77 7.41 2.40 31.37
CA LEU A 77 8.78 2.51 30.88
C LEU A 77 9.01 1.59 29.68
N ASP A 78 9.64 2.12 28.64
CA ASP A 78 10.11 1.36 27.48
C ASP A 78 11.42 0.59 27.78
N GLN A 79 12.06 0.04 26.74
CA GLN A 79 13.27 -0.78 26.90
C GLN A 79 14.48 0.05 27.33
N GLU A 80 14.49 1.33 26.96
CA GLU A 80 15.49 2.33 27.28
C GLU A 80 15.21 3.03 28.62
N GLY A 81 14.13 2.65 29.31
CA GLY A 81 13.72 3.23 30.58
C GLY A 81 13.04 4.61 30.45
N GLN A 82 12.69 5.04 29.23
CA GLN A 82 11.97 6.29 28.99
C GLN A 82 10.47 6.09 29.20
N ALA A 83 9.79 7.14 29.66
CA ALA A 83 8.36 7.07 29.93
C ALA A 83 7.54 7.30 28.64
N VAL A 84 6.65 6.35 28.35
CA VAL A 84 5.76 6.38 27.19
C VAL A 84 4.34 6.13 27.68
N GLY A 85 3.35 6.74 27.03
CA GLY A 85 1.98 6.65 27.50
C GLY A 85 0.95 7.30 26.60
N PHE A 86 -0.11 7.73 27.24
CA PHE A 86 -1.13 8.64 26.72
C PHE A 86 -1.81 9.35 27.89
N GLY A 87 -2.32 10.55 27.65
CA GLY A 87 -3.02 11.35 28.64
C GLY A 87 -4.05 12.25 28.00
N ALA A 88 -5.07 12.62 28.77
CA ALA A 88 -6.10 13.56 28.34
C ALA A 88 -6.62 14.35 29.55
N ALA A 89 -7.00 15.60 29.35
CA ALA A 89 -7.57 16.46 30.38
C ALA A 89 -8.93 17.03 29.98
N ALA A 90 -9.78 17.17 30.99
CA ALA A 90 -11.10 17.80 30.89
C ALA A 90 -11.22 18.91 31.95
N HIS A 91 -12.07 19.91 31.69
CA HIS A 91 -12.40 20.94 32.67
C HIS A 91 -13.04 20.30 33.91
N HIS A 92 -12.60 20.70 35.11
CA HIS A 92 -12.99 20.03 36.36
C HIS A 92 -14.50 20.06 36.64
N ASP A 93 -15.19 21.14 36.26
CA ASP A 93 -16.65 21.28 36.40
C ASP A 93 -17.46 20.60 35.28
N ASP A 94 -16.81 20.16 34.20
CA ASP A 94 -17.50 19.46 33.12
C ASP A 94 -17.54 17.96 33.40
N SER A 95 -18.58 17.55 34.13
CA SER A 95 -18.78 16.14 34.50
C SER A 95 -18.98 15.24 33.28
N ALA A 96 -19.62 15.74 32.21
CA ALA A 96 -19.89 14.94 31.02
C ALA A 96 -18.60 14.65 30.25
N ALA A 97 -17.79 15.68 29.97
CA ALA A 97 -16.49 15.52 29.33
C ALA A 97 -15.54 14.67 30.18
N THR A 98 -15.52 14.88 31.50
CA THR A 98 -14.69 14.11 32.44
C THR A 98 -15.04 12.62 32.43
N ILE A 99 -16.33 12.26 32.51
CA ILE A 99 -16.77 10.85 32.47
C ILE A 99 -16.36 10.20 31.15
N ALA A 100 -16.66 10.85 30.03
CA ALA A 100 -16.36 10.28 28.72
C ALA A 100 -14.85 10.14 28.47
N MET A 101 -14.05 11.12 28.91
CA MET A 101 -12.59 11.04 28.90
C MET A 101 -12.11 9.85 29.73
N SER A 102 -12.53 9.73 30.98
CA SER A 102 -12.10 8.63 31.85
C SER A 102 -12.53 7.26 31.33
N GLU A 103 -13.66 7.15 30.64
CA GLU A 103 -14.06 5.92 29.95
C GLU A 103 -13.13 5.57 28.79
N VAL A 104 -12.83 6.52 27.91
CA VAL A 104 -11.88 6.31 26.80
C VAL A 104 -10.50 5.93 27.33
N MET A 105 -10.02 6.63 28.37
CA MET A 105 -8.75 6.33 29.01
C MET A 105 -8.74 4.91 29.60
N ARG A 106 -9.85 4.47 30.21
CA ARG A 106 -10.00 3.10 30.75
C ARG A 106 -10.01 2.04 29.64
N GLU A 107 -10.71 2.30 28.53
CA GLU A 107 -10.78 1.40 27.38
C GLU A 107 -9.39 1.17 26.78
N TRP A 108 -8.65 2.23 26.47
CA TRP A 108 -7.29 2.10 25.94
C TRP A 108 -6.32 1.50 26.96
N SER A 109 -6.48 1.84 28.23
CA SER A 109 -5.70 1.23 29.32
C SER A 109 -5.94 -0.28 29.46
N SER A 110 -7.14 -0.76 29.14
CA SER A 110 -7.49 -2.19 29.24
C SER A 110 -6.76 -3.05 28.22
N VAL A 111 -6.32 -2.45 27.11
CA VAL A 111 -5.61 -3.14 26.02
C VAL A 111 -4.10 -2.99 26.12
N LEU A 112 -3.57 -2.44 27.21
CA LEU A 112 -2.13 -2.35 27.45
C LEU A 112 -1.47 -3.72 27.58
N ARG A 113 -0.51 -4.02 26.70
CA ARG A 113 0.32 -5.23 26.77
C ARG A 113 1.51 -5.17 25.82
N THR A 114 2.44 -6.08 26.04
CA THR A 114 3.51 -6.38 25.08
C THR A 114 2.91 -6.98 23.81
N ARG A 115 3.29 -6.44 22.65
CA ARG A 115 2.85 -6.93 21.33
C ARG A 115 4.00 -7.06 20.36
N ARG A 116 3.73 -7.81 19.30
CA ARG A 116 4.53 -7.83 18.08
C ARG A 116 3.74 -7.20 16.94
N MET A 117 4.40 -6.40 16.12
CA MET A 117 3.86 -5.88 14.86
C MET A 117 4.67 -6.43 13.68
N LEU A 118 3.98 -6.98 12.69
CA LEU A 118 4.59 -7.45 11.44
C LEU A 118 4.27 -6.44 10.33
N LEU A 119 5.29 -5.77 9.82
CA LEU A 119 5.15 -4.85 8.69
C LEU A 119 5.40 -5.60 7.38
N ALA A 120 4.49 -5.50 6.42
CA ALA A 120 4.78 -5.89 5.05
C ALA A 120 5.79 -4.91 4.47
N ALA A 121 7.03 -5.37 4.28
CA ALA A 121 8.11 -4.60 3.67
C ALA A 121 8.14 -4.82 2.15
N VAL A 122 6.97 -4.76 1.52
CA VAL A 122 6.81 -4.76 0.07
C VAL A 122 6.06 -3.48 -0.29
N PRO A 123 6.66 -2.59 -1.10
CA PRO A 123 6.00 -1.36 -1.52
C PRO A 123 4.68 -1.64 -2.26
N PRO A 124 3.66 -0.76 -2.11
CA PRO A 124 2.41 -0.90 -2.83
C PRO A 124 2.57 -0.67 -4.34
N VAL A 125 3.68 -0.05 -4.76
CA VAL A 125 4.06 0.16 -6.18
C VAL A 125 5.45 -0.43 -6.43
N CYS A 126 5.62 -1.19 -7.52
CA CYS A 126 6.94 -1.73 -7.88
C CYS A 126 7.77 -0.71 -8.67
N SER A 127 9.10 -0.89 -8.69
CA SER A 127 10.02 -0.01 -9.43
C SER A 127 9.69 0.10 -10.93
N GLY A 128 9.17 -0.96 -11.53
CA GLY A 128 8.70 -0.93 -12.92
C GLY A 128 7.53 0.03 -13.14
N ALA A 129 6.59 0.08 -12.20
CA ALA A 129 5.41 0.95 -12.27
C ALA A 129 5.75 2.43 -11.96
N MET A 130 6.70 2.68 -11.05
CA MET A 130 7.13 4.04 -10.68
C MET A 130 7.82 4.81 -11.83
N ARG A 131 8.27 4.13 -12.89
CA ARG A 131 8.98 4.76 -14.01
C ARG A 131 8.19 5.92 -14.62
N THR A 132 6.87 5.81 -14.75
CA THR A 132 6.06 6.88 -15.35
C THR A 132 6.08 8.14 -14.49
N THR A 133 5.90 8.00 -13.18
CA THR A 133 5.91 9.14 -12.25
C THR A 133 7.31 9.74 -12.11
N GLU A 134 8.36 8.92 -12.15
CA GLU A 134 9.75 9.40 -12.15
C GLU A 134 10.05 10.25 -13.39
N MET A 135 9.72 9.74 -14.58
CA MET A 135 9.98 10.43 -15.85
C MET A 135 9.13 11.71 -15.96
N ALA A 136 7.85 11.65 -15.60
CA ALA A 136 6.99 12.83 -15.56
C ALA A 136 7.55 13.87 -14.57
N GLY A 137 7.98 13.44 -13.39
CA GLY A 137 8.60 14.31 -12.39
C GLY A 137 9.88 14.99 -12.88
N GLN A 138 10.71 14.29 -13.65
CA GLN A 138 11.94 14.84 -14.26
C GLN A 138 11.63 15.91 -15.32
N ILE A 139 10.66 15.66 -16.18
CA ILE A 139 10.20 16.63 -17.20
C ILE A 139 9.70 17.92 -16.53
N LEU A 140 8.87 17.78 -15.49
CA LEU A 140 8.37 18.93 -14.72
C LEU A 140 9.49 19.70 -14.01
N THR A 141 10.49 18.99 -13.47
CA THR A 141 11.66 19.64 -12.85
C THR A 141 12.50 20.41 -13.87
N ALA A 142 12.54 19.97 -15.13
CA ALA A 142 13.19 20.67 -16.22
C ALA A 142 12.39 21.90 -16.72
N GLY A 143 11.18 22.12 -16.20
CA GLY A 143 10.32 23.26 -16.56
C GLY A 143 9.43 23.03 -17.77
N ASP A 144 9.31 21.79 -18.25
CA ASP A 144 8.44 21.42 -19.38
C ASP A 144 7.12 20.79 -18.89
N THR A 145 6.11 20.72 -19.75
CA THR A 145 4.81 20.09 -19.45
C THR A 145 4.89 18.59 -19.70
N ALA A 146 4.64 17.78 -18.67
CA ALA A 146 4.59 16.34 -18.80
C ALA A 146 3.17 15.88 -19.21
N PHE A 147 2.99 15.54 -20.49
CA PHE A 147 1.79 14.85 -20.96
C PHE A 147 2.00 13.34 -20.85
N VAL A 148 1.16 12.63 -20.10
CA VAL A 148 1.24 11.19 -19.90
C VAL A 148 0.10 10.51 -20.66
N TYR A 149 0.43 9.56 -21.53
CA TYR A 149 -0.58 8.71 -22.16
C TYR A 149 -1.10 7.67 -21.17
N GLY A 150 -2.42 7.55 -21.04
CA GLY A 150 -3.05 6.60 -20.14
C GLY A 150 -2.96 7.00 -18.66
N SER A 151 -2.93 6.00 -17.78
CA SER A 151 -2.90 6.19 -16.32
C SER A 151 -1.50 6.05 -15.74
N MET A 152 -1.24 6.82 -14.69
CA MET A 152 -0.07 6.63 -13.82
C MET A 152 -0.45 5.72 -12.65
N VAL A 153 0.43 4.78 -12.30
CA VAL A 153 0.26 3.92 -11.12
C VAL A 153 1.25 4.35 -10.06
N ALA A 154 0.76 5.04 -9.03
CA ALA A 154 1.51 5.47 -7.87
C ALA A 154 0.56 5.66 -6.68
N GLU A 155 1.13 5.88 -5.49
CA GLU A 155 0.36 6.32 -4.34
C GLU A 155 -0.40 7.61 -4.65
N GLN A 156 -1.61 7.75 -4.10
CA GLN A 156 -2.51 8.86 -4.43
C GLN A 156 -1.87 10.24 -4.24
N HIS A 157 -1.13 10.43 -3.14
CA HIS A 157 -0.45 11.69 -2.84
C HIS A 157 0.62 12.06 -3.89
N THR A 158 1.30 11.07 -4.47
CA THR A 158 2.27 11.26 -5.55
C THR A 158 1.57 11.72 -6.84
N LEU A 159 0.43 11.13 -7.16
CA LEU A 159 -0.38 11.53 -8.32
C LEU A 159 -0.91 12.97 -8.16
N GLU A 160 -1.38 13.33 -6.96
CA GLU A 160 -1.81 14.68 -6.64
C GLU A 160 -0.67 15.70 -6.75
N ASP A 161 0.52 15.35 -6.26
CA ASP A 161 1.69 16.21 -6.38
C ASP A 161 2.07 16.49 -7.85
N LEU A 162 2.14 15.44 -8.67
CA LEU A 162 2.44 15.59 -10.09
C LEU A 162 1.39 16.45 -10.80
N ARG A 163 0.10 16.26 -10.51
CA ARG A 163 -0.98 17.10 -11.05
C ARG A 163 -0.82 18.56 -10.64
N ARG A 164 -0.55 18.84 -9.36
CA ARG A 164 -0.29 20.21 -8.87
C ARG A 164 0.90 20.86 -9.57
N ARG A 165 1.92 20.07 -9.90
CA ARG A 165 3.11 20.53 -10.63
C ARG A 165 2.89 20.66 -12.13
N GLY A 166 1.73 20.28 -12.66
CA GLY A 166 1.35 20.47 -14.06
C GLY A 166 1.40 19.21 -14.95
N ALA A 167 1.54 18.01 -14.38
CA ALA A 167 1.38 16.78 -15.17
C ALA A 167 -0.08 16.62 -15.63
N LEU A 168 -0.25 16.31 -16.91
CA LEU A 168 -1.55 16.05 -17.54
C LEU A 168 -1.57 14.61 -18.02
N SER A 169 -2.60 13.83 -17.65
CA SER A 169 -2.73 12.43 -18.07
C SER A 169 -4.05 12.18 -18.79
N GLY A 170 -4.02 11.40 -19.88
CA GLY A 170 -5.23 11.03 -20.62
C GLY A 170 -5.00 9.98 -21.70
N THR A 171 -6.08 9.37 -22.20
CA THR A 171 -6.04 8.29 -23.21
C THR A 171 -6.24 8.78 -24.64
N GLU A 172 -6.60 10.05 -24.82
CA GLU A 172 -6.83 10.65 -26.14
C GLU A 172 -5.61 11.49 -26.53
N LEU A 173 -4.77 10.96 -27.42
CA LEU A 173 -3.64 11.72 -27.95
C LEU A 173 -4.10 13.03 -28.58
N ALA A 174 -5.25 13.07 -29.25
CA ALA A 174 -5.78 14.26 -29.93
C ALA A 174 -5.93 15.51 -29.02
N ARG A 175 -6.00 15.33 -27.70
CA ARG A 175 -6.07 16.44 -26.72
C ARG A 175 -4.71 17.03 -26.35
N ILE A 176 -3.63 16.40 -26.78
CA ILE A 176 -2.25 16.80 -26.51
C ILE A 176 -1.75 17.62 -27.70
N PRO A 177 -1.05 18.75 -27.52
CA PRO A 177 -0.50 19.52 -28.65
C PRO A 177 0.48 18.71 -29.50
N ASP A 178 0.50 18.95 -30.81
CA ASP A 178 1.52 18.39 -31.70
C ASP A 178 2.92 18.90 -31.30
N GLY A 179 3.95 18.07 -31.47
CA GLY A 179 5.31 18.41 -31.04
C GLY A 179 5.57 18.39 -29.53
N ALA A 180 4.55 18.17 -28.69
CA ALA A 180 4.70 18.14 -27.24
C ALA A 180 5.54 16.95 -26.74
N THR A 181 6.07 17.08 -25.52
CA THR A 181 6.72 15.97 -24.80
C THR A 181 5.66 15.01 -24.25
N LEU A 182 5.64 13.79 -24.77
CA LEU A 182 4.71 12.73 -24.40
C LEU A 182 5.43 11.61 -23.64
N VAL A 183 4.93 11.25 -22.47
CA VAL A 183 5.38 10.10 -21.69
C VAL A 183 4.50 8.90 -21.99
N PHE A 184 5.09 7.82 -22.51
CA PHE A 184 4.41 6.52 -22.52
C PHE A 184 4.45 5.89 -21.13
N PRO A 185 3.35 5.28 -20.68
CA PRO A 185 3.24 4.76 -19.33
C PRO A 185 4.07 3.49 -19.13
N ALA A 186 4.25 3.08 -17.87
CA ALA A 186 5.02 1.89 -17.50
C ALA A 186 4.41 0.60 -18.06
N HIS A 187 3.10 0.60 -18.31
CA HIS A 187 2.39 -0.48 -18.99
C HIS A 187 2.53 -0.45 -20.52
N GLY A 188 3.26 0.53 -21.07
CA GLY A 188 3.50 0.67 -22.49
C GLY A 188 2.23 1.02 -23.28
N VAL A 189 2.38 1.01 -24.61
CA VAL A 189 1.33 1.39 -25.56
C VAL A 189 1.26 0.43 -26.73
N SER A 190 0.13 0.45 -27.44
CA SER A 190 -0.04 -0.26 -28.71
C SER A 190 0.87 0.30 -29.80
N LEU A 191 1.08 -0.47 -30.87
CA LEU A 191 1.83 0.02 -32.03
C LEU A 191 1.11 1.17 -32.75
N ALA A 192 -0.22 1.19 -32.70
CA ALA A 192 -1.04 2.26 -33.28
C ALA A 192 -0.81 3.60 -32.56
N VAL A 193 -0.86 3.62 -31.22
CA VAL A 193 -0.58 4.81 -30.41
C VAL A 193 0.85 5.31 -30.65
N ARG A 194 1.81 4.38 -30.76
CA ARG A 194 3.20 4.74 -31.08
C ARG A 194 3.31 5.38 -32.47
N ALA A 195 2.65 4.83 -33.48
CA ALA A 195 2.67 5.38 -34.83
C ALA A 195 2.00 6.77 -34.90
N GLU A 196 0.89 6.96 -34.17
CA GLU A 196 0.22 8.25 -34.08
C GLU A 196 1.12 9.33 -33.44
N ALA A 197 1.78 9.03 -32.32
CA ALA A 197 2.69 9.96 -31.67
C ALA A 197 3.84 10.41 -32.60
N VAL A 198 4.39 9.47 -33.38
CA VAL A 198 5.42 9.76 -34.40
C VAL A 198 4.86 10.63 -35.52
N ALA A 199 3.69 10.30 -36.06
CA ALA A 199 3.04 11.06 -37.13
C ALA A 199 2.75 12.51 -36.73
N ARG A 200 2.55 12.75 -35.43
CA ARG A 200 2.28 14.08 -34.84
C ARG A 200 3.53 14.80 -34.32
N GLY A 201 4.71 14.24 -34.61
CA GLY A 201 6.00 14.84 -34.26
C GLY A 201 6.26 14.98 -32.76
N MET A 202 5.58 14.19 -31.91
CA MET A 202 5.72 14.27 -30.45
C MET A 202 7.11 13.79 -30.00
N SER A 203 7.68 14.47 -29.00
CA SER A 203 8.91 14.02 -28.35
C SER A 203 8.56 12.96 -27.29
N VAL A 204 8.86 11.70 -27.58
CA VAL A 204 8.44 10.57 -26.75
C VAL A 204 9.48 10.22 -25.69
N VAL A 205 9.07 10.22 -24.42
CA VAL A 205 9.78 9.63 -23.29
C VAL A 205 9.11 8.29 -22.94
N ASP A 206 9.76 7.18 -23.29
CA ASP A 206 9.18 5.85 -23.10
C ASP A 206 9.46 5.30 -21.69
N ALA A 207 8.49 5.44 -20.78
CA ALA A 207 8.62 4.94 -19.41
C ALA A 207 8.26 3.46 -19.26
N THR A 208 8.03 2.72 -20.37
CA THR A 208 7.64 1.30 -20.33
C THR A 208 8.58 0.49 -19.43
N CYS A 209 8.01 -0.31 -18.52
CA CYS A 209 8.76 -1.22 -17.67
C CYS A 209 9.56 -2.20 -18.54
N PRO A 210 10.85 -2.47 -18.27
CA PRO A 210 11.65 -3.40 -19.08
C PRO A 210 11.04 -4.80 -19.23
N VAL A 211 10.32 -5.29 -18.20
CA VAL A 211 9.63 -6.59 -18.25
C VAL A 211 8.41 -6.53 -19.19
N VAL A 212 7.72 -5.39 -19.23
CA VAL A 212 6.61 -5.13 -20.16
C VAL A 212 7.12 -4.98 -21.58
N ALA A 213 8.20 -4.24 -21.78
CA ALA A 213 8.85 -4.11 -23.08
C ALA A 213 9.29 -5.47 -23.65
N TRP A 214 9.81 -6.36 -22.78
CA TRP A 214 10.10 -7.74 -23.15
C TRP A 214 8.83 -8.51 -23.54
N ALA A 215 7.75 -8.43 -22.75
CA ALA A 215 6.49 -9.08 -23.08
C ALA A 215 5.93 -8.61 -24.43
N HIS A 216 5.98 -7.30 -24.72
CA HIS A 216 5.60 -6.75 -26.03
C HIS A 216 6.45 -7.34 -27.16
N ALA A 217 7.76 -7.44 -26.97
CA ALA A 217 8.66 -8.05 -27.94
C ALA A 217 8.36 -9.54 -28.17
N GLU A 218 8.04 -10.27 -27.11
CA GLU A 218 7.72 -11.69 -27.16
C GLU A 218 6.39 -11.95 -27.89
N VAL A 219 5.35 -11.14 -27.65
CA VAL A 219 4.11 -11.17 -28.47
C VAL A 219 4.46 -11.04 -29.95
N ARG A 220 5.20 -10.00 -30.32
CA ARG A 220 5.58 -9.77 -31.72
C ARG A 220 6.42 -10.93 -32.27
N ARG A 221 7.28 -11.55 -31.46
CA ARG A 221 8.09 -12.70 -31.87
C ARG A 221 7.25 -13.93 -32.17
N PHE A 222 6.26 -14.24 -31.33
CA PHE A 222 5.32 -15.34 -31.57
C PHE A 222 4.50 -15.12 -32.84
N VAL A 223 3.95 -13.91 -33.02
CA VAL A 223 3.18 -13.57 -34.22
C VAL A 223 4.04 -13.62 -35.47
N ARG A 224 5.30 -13.14 -35.44
CA ARG A 224 6.24 -13.28 -36.58
C ARG A 224 6.54 -14.74 -36.93
N ARG A 225 6.48 -15.66 -35.97
CA ARG A 225 6.58 -17.10 -36.21
C ARG A 225 5.30 -17.71 -36.78
N GLY A 226 4.22 -16.94 -36.84
CA GLY A 226 2.89 -17.32 -37.31
C GLY A 226 2.04 -18.02 -36.26
N ASP A 227 2.33 -17.80 -34.97
CA ASP A 227 1.49 -18.27 -33.88
C ASP A 227 0.39 -17.25 -33.56
N GLU A 228 -0.77 -17.73 -33.16
CA GLU A 228 -1.71 -16.96 -32.33
C GLU A 228 -1.20 -16.94 -30.87
N VAL A 229 -1.52 -15.89 -30.12
CA VAL A 229 -0.99 -15.65 -28.77
C VAL A 229 -2.14 -15.52 -27.78
N VAL A 230 -2.13 -16.32 -26.71
CA VAL A 230 -3.00 -16.12 -25.55
C VAL A 230 -2.26 -15.35 -24.46
N VAL A 231 -2.81 -14.22 -24.07
CA VAL A 231 -2.38 -13.44 -22.90
C VAL A 231 -3.25 -13.80 -21.71
N ILE A 232 -2.63 -14.20 -20.61
CA ILE A 232 -3.29 -14.51 -19.34
C ILE A 232 -3.20 -13.29 -18.43
N ALA A 233 -4.34 -12.66 -18.11
CA ALA A 233 -4.44 -11.47 -17.26
C ALA A 233 -5.88 -11.25 -16.76
N HIS A 234 -6.11 -10.32 -15.83
CA HIS A 234 -7.46 -9.77 -15.61
C HIS A 234 -7.84 -8.79 -16.74
N ALA A 235 -9.13 -8.71 -17.07
CA ALA A 235 -9.62 -7.85 -18.16
C ALA A 235 -9.35 -6.35 -17.94
N ASP A 236 -9.38 -5.91 -16.70
CA ASP A 236 -9.17 -4.53 -16.28
C ASP A 236 -7.69 -4.18 -16.06
N HIS A 237 -6.78 -5.13 -16.28
CA HIS A 237 -5.35 -4.88 -16.09
C HIS A 237 -4.84 -3.90 -17.16
N ALA A 238 -4.22 -2.79 -16.74
CA ALA A 238 -3.74 -1.69 -17.60
C ALA A 238 -2.75 -2.09 -18.73
N LEU A 239 -2.29 -3.34 -18.76
CA LEU A 239 -1.38 -3.88 -19.78
C LEU A 239 -2.10 -4.55 -20.94
N VAL A 240 -3.37 -4.94 -20.77
CA VAL A 240 -4.11 -5.77 -21.71
C VAL A 240 -4.19 -5.09 -23.07
N ASP A 241 -4.62 -3.83 -23.11
CA ASP A 241 -4.75 -3.07 -24.36
C ASP A 241 -3.40 -2.89 -25.06
N ALA A 242 -2.33 -2.67 -24.31
CA ALA A 242 -0.99 -2.52 -24.86
C ALA A 242 -0.45 -3.83 -25.46
N LEU A 243 -0.71 -4.97 -24.80
CA LEU A 243 -0.31 -6.31 -25.27
C LEU A 243 -1.12 -6.76 -26.50
N ILE A 244 -2.46 -6.63 -26.45
CA ILE A 244 -3.33 -6.90 -27.60
C ILE A 244 -2.95 -5.99 -28.77
N GLY A 245 -2.72 -4.70 -28.48
CA GLY A 245 -2.30 -3.68 -29.44
C GLY A 245 -0.93 -3.90 -30.10
N GLN A 246 -0.18 -4.95 -29.73
CA GLN A 246 1.01 -5.36 -30.48
C GLN A 246 0.65 -6.15 -31.74
N ALA A 247 -0.45 -6.89 -31.74
CA ALA A 247 -0.96 -7.67 -32.88
C ALA A 247 -2.45 -8.04 -32.67
N PRO A 248 -3.39 -7.08 -32.83
CA PRO A 248 -4.79 -7.26 -32.44
C PRO A 248 -5.47 -8.48 -33.06
N GLU A 249 -5.12 -8.82 -34.30
CA GLU A 249 -5.70 -9.95 -35.05
C GLU A 249 -5.19 -11.32 -34.60
N SER A 250 -4.20 -11.38 -33.71
CA SER A 250 -3.53 -12.64 -33.32
C SER A 250 -3.34 -12.77 -31.82
N VAL A 251 -3.87 -11.85 -31.02
CA VAL A 251 -3.74 -11.86 -29.56
C VAL A 251 -5.11 -12.02 -28.92
N HIS A 252 -5.26 -13.04 -28.09
CA HIS A 252 -6.47 -13.37 -27.34
C HIS A 252 -6.24 -13.17 -25.85
N LEU A 253 -7.22 -12.60 -25.16
CA LEU A 253 -7.20 -12.49 -23.70
C LEU A 253 -7.93 -13.69 -23.06
N VAL A 254 -7.33 -14.26 -22.02
CA VAL A 254 -7.94 -15.24 -21.14
C VAL A 254 -7.83 -14.74 -19.70
N THR A 255 -8.97 -14.69 -19.00
CA THR A 255 -9.03 -14.24 -17.59
C THR A 255 -9.40 -15.36 -16.62
N THR A 256 -9.97 -16.45 -17.13
CA THR A 256 -10.41 -17.60 -16.35
C THR A 256 -10.18 -18.92 -17.09
N VAL A 257 -10.28 -20.04 -16.37
CA VAL A 257 -10.30 -21.38 -16.98
C VAL A 257 -11.48 -21.54 -17.96
N ALA A 258 -12.62 -20.92 -17.69
CA ALA A 258 -13.76 -20.96 -18.61
C ALA A 258 -13.44 -20.26 -19.95
N ASP A 259 -12.68 -19.17 -19.92
CA ASP A 259 -12.22 -18.49 -21.13
C ASP A 259 -11.27 -19.37 -21.93
N VAL A 260 -10.39 -20.12 -21.25
CA VAL A 260 -9.52 -21.13 -21.89
C VAL A 260 -10.34 -22.15 -22.66
N HIS A 261 -11.55 -22.52 -22.22
CA HIS A 261 -12.42 -23.45 -22.94
C HIS A 261 -13.20 -22.80 -24.09
N ARG A 262 -13.35 -21.47 -24.09
CA ARG A 262 -14.11 -20.71 -25.08
C ARG A 262 -13.25 -20.09 -26.17
N VAL A 263 -11.97 -19.82 -25.90
CA VAL A 263 -11.06 -19.19 -26.87
C VAL A 263 -11.00 -20.00 -28.17
N ARG A 264 -11.04 -19.30 -29.30
CA ARG A 264 -11.00 -19.90 -30.63
C ARG A 264 -9.64 -19.61 -31.23
N ILE A 265 -8.90 -20.67 -31.50
CA ILE A 265 -7.58 -20.64 -32.15
C ILE A 265 -7.75 -21.34 -33.49
N SER A 266 -7.31 -20.70 -34.56
CA SER A 266 -7.46 -21.16 -35.94
C SER A 266 -6.59 -22.39 -36.19
N ASP A 267 -5.35 -22.38 -35.69
CA ASP A 267 -4.42 -23.50 -35.75
C ASP A 267 -3.95 -23.88 -34.33
N PRO A 268 -4.53 -24.93 -33.72
CA PRO A 268 -4.15 -25.42 -32.40
C PRO A 268 -2.66 -25.77 -32.20
N ASP A 269 -1.94 -26.06 -33.28
CA ASP A 269 -0.51 -26.39 -33.25
C ASP A 269 0.40 -25.16 -33.32
N ARG A 270 -0.18 -23.99 -33.60
CA ARG A 270 0.50 -22.70 -33.69
C ARG A 270 -0.05 -21.73 -32.66
N LEU A 271 -0.03 -22.16 -31.40
CA LEU A 271 -0.41 -21.37 -30.25
C LEU A 271 0.80 -21.07 -29.37
N SER A 272 0.99 -19.81 -29.03
CA SER A 272 1.84 -19.42 -27.91
C SER A 272 1.02 -18.77 -26.81
N TYR A 273 1.54 -18.77 -25.58
CA TYR A 273 0.90 -18.07 -24.48
C TYR A 273 1.91 -17.40 -23.56
N LEU A 274 1.44 -16.35 -22.90
CA LEU A 274 2.24 -15.54 -22.01
C LEU A 274 1.38 -15.08 -20.82
N VAL A 275 2.00 -14.90 -19.66
CA VAL A 275 1.39 -14.32 -18.47
C VAL A 275 1.74 -12.84 -18.44
N ALA A 276 0.73 -11.97 -18.40
CA ALA A 276 0.97 -10.54 -18.38
C ALA A 276 1.81 -10.13 -17.15
N PRO A 277 2.83 -9.28 -17.30
CA PRO A 277 3.57 -8.76 -16.16
C PRO A 277 2.63 -8.13 -15.12
N GLY A 278 2.78 -8.44 -13.83
CA GLY A 278 1.84 -7.92 -12.81
C GLY A 278 0.62 -8.80 -12.55
N PHE A 279 0.41 -9.85 -13.35
CA PHE A 279 -0.50 -10.94 -13.00
C PHE A 279 0.22 -11.97 -12.11
N PRO A 280 -0.31 -12.35 -10.93
CA PRO A 280 0.35 -13.32 -10.05
C PRO A 280 0.55 -14.68 -10.73
N VAL A 281 1.76 -15.23 -10.61
CA VAL A 281 2.14 -16.47 -11.30
C VAL A 281 1.30 -17.66 -10.83
N ALA A 282 1.01 -17.71 -9.52
CA ALA A 282 0.17 -18.77 -8.94
C ALA A 282 -1.26 -18.73 -9.48
N GLU A 283 -1.82 -17.54 -9.71
CA GLU A 283 -3.17 -17.38 -10.28
C GLU A 283 -3.22 -17.80 -11.75
N ALA A 284 -2.10 -17.73 -12.48
CA ALA A 284 -2.03 -18.18 -13.87
C ALA A 284 -2.01 -19.70 -13.99
N ALA A 285 -1.57 -20.42 -12.95
CA ALA A 285 -1.29 -21.85 -13.03
C ALA A 285 -2.51 -22.70 -13.46
N PRO A 286 -3.74 -22.49 -12.93
CA PRO A 286 -4.92 -23.24 -13.40
C PRO A 286 -5.25 -22.99 -14.88
N MET A 287 -5.11 -21.75 -15.35
CA MET A 287 -5.34 -21.40 -16.75
C MET A 287 -4.27 -21.99 -17.67
N ILE A 288 -3.00 -21.95 -17.27
CA ILE A 288 -1.91 -22.60 -17.99
C ILE A 288 -2.14 -24.11 -18.08
N ALA A 289 -2.55 -24.75 -16.99
CA ALA A 289 -2.85 -26.18 -16.97
C ALA A 289 -3.99 -26.54 -17.94
N ALA A 290 -5.10 -25.79 -17.90
CA ALA A 290 -6.22 -25.96 -18.81
C ALA A 290 -5.81 -25.70 -20.28
N LEU A 291 -4.97 -24.70 -20.52
CA LEU A 291 -4.52 -24.32 -21.87
C LEU A 291 -3.64 -25.39 -22.47
N ARG A 292 -2.71 -25.94 -21.69
CA ARG A 292 -1.85 -27.06 -22.12
C ARG A 292 -2.63 -28.35 -22.32
N ALA A 293 -3.67 -28.60 -21.53
CA ALA A 293 -4.54 -29.76 -21.71
C ALA A 293 -5.37 -29.65 -23.01
N ARG A 294 -5.87 -28.44 -23.33
CA ARG A 294 -6.66 -28.20 -24.54
C ARG A 294 -5.80 -28.08 -25.81
N PHE A 295 -4.61 -27.50 -25.69
CA PHE A 295 -3.68 -27.22 -26.79
C PHE A 295 -2.29 -27.81 -26.46
N PRO A 296 -2.08 -29.12 -26.64
CA PRO A 296 -0.84 -29.79 -26.21
C PRO A 296 0.44 -29.30 -26.90
N ALA A 297 0.32 -28.80 -28.14
CA ALA A 297 1.42 -28.22 -28.92
C ALA A 297 1.75 -26.76 -28.55
N SER A 298 0.96 -26.15 -27.65
CA SER A 298 1.16 -24.75 -27.25
C SER A 298 2.54 -24.48 -26.64
N ARG A 299 3.08 -23.29 -26.88
CA ARG A 299 4.41 -22.86 -26.45
C ARG A 299 4.32 -21.73 -25.44
N ALA A 300 5.01 -21.86 -24.32
CA ALA A 300 5.05 -20.83 -23.30
C ALA A 300 6.08 -19.73 -23.63
N GLN A 301 5.87 -18.54 -23.08
CA GLN A 301 6.93 -17.56 -22.87
C GLN A 301 8.11 -18.17 -22.09
N HIS A 302 9.31 -17.65 -22.31
CA HIS A 302 10.45 -18.05 -21.49
C HIS A 302 10.22 -17.68 -20.00
N PRO A 303 10.50 -18.57 -19.02
CA PRO A 303 10.25 -18.29 -17.60
C PRO A 303 10.93 -17.04 -17.05
N ASN A 304 12.12 -16.68 -17.57
CA ASN A 304 12.82 -15.43 -17.20
C ASN A 304 11.98 -14.16 -17.47
N GLY A 305 10.98 -14.24 -18.33
CA GLY A 305 10.07 -13.14 -18.64
C GLY A 305 8.96 -12.91 -17.62
N LEU A 306 8.78 -13.80 -16.64
CA LEU A 306 7.79 -13.64 -15.58
C LEU A 306 8.12 -12.42 -14.70
N CYS A 307 7.09 -11.66 -14.33
CA CYS A 307 7.21 -10.59 -13.34
C CYS A 307 6.75 -11.13 -11.98
N TYR A 308 7.58 -11.03 -10.96
CA TYR A 308 7.22 -11.53 -9.63
C TYR A 308 6.65 -10.45 -8.70
N ALA A 309 6.66 -9.17 -9.06
CA ALA A 309 6.25 -8.09 -8.16
C ALA A 309 4.85 -8.27 -7.55
N ALA A 310 3.87 -8.72 -8.34
CA ALA A 310 2.51 -8.99 -7.83
C ALA A 310 2.46 -10.27 -6.98
N THR A 311 3.24 -11.30 -7.34
CA THR A 311 3.38 -12.53 -6.57
C THR A 311 4.01 -12.25 -5.21
N ASP A 312 5.10 -11.49 -5.18
CA ASP A 312 5.84 -11.13 -3.96
C ASP A 312 4.97 -10.30 -3.02
N ARG A 313 4.15 -9.38 -3.56
CA ARG A 313 3.16 -8.63 -2.76
C ARG A 313 2.11 -9.55 -2.15
N ALA A 314 1.51 -10.43 -2.95
CA ALA A 314 0.50 -11.37 -2.46
C ALA A 314 1.09 -12.30 -1.38
N GLU A 315 2.30 -12.80 -1.58
CA GLU A 315 2.99 -13.66 -0.58
C GLU A 315 3.40 -12.90 0.68
N ALA A 316 3.79 -11.63 0.57
CA ALA A 316 4.06 -10.81 1.75
C ALA A 316 2.79 -10.58 2.58
N ILE A 317 1.67 -10.24 1.93
CA ILE A 317 0.36 -10.11 2.58
C ILE A 317 -0.06 -11.44 3.21
N ALA A 318 0.10 -12.55 2.47
CA ALA A 318 -0.26 -13.87 2.97
C ALA A 318 0.61 -14.31 4.16
N SER A 319 1.90 -13.98 4.14
CA SER A 319 2.82 -14.21 5.26
C SER A 319 2.41 -13.46 6.53
N LEU A 320 1.87 -12.24 6.40
CA LEU A 320 1.26 -11.51 7.51
C LEU A 320 -0.05 -12.18 7.94
N GLY A 321 -0.94 -12.49 7.00
CA GLY A 321 -2.24 -13.09 7.29
C GLY A 321 -2.16 -14.39 8.08
N ARG A 322 -1.17 -15.25 7.77
CA ARG A 322 -0.91 -16.50 8.49
C ARG A 322 -0.30 -16.33 9.88
N ALA A 323 0.24 -15.16 10.21
CA ALA A 323 1.07 -14.95 11.41
C ALA A 323 0.50 -13.91 12.38
N CYS A 324 -0.61 -13.26 12.05
CA CYS A 324 -1.19 -12.17 12.82
C CYS A 324 -2.62 -12.49 13.25
N ASP A 325 -2.99 -12.01 14.44
CA ASP A 325 -4.36 -12.10 14.97
C ASP A 325 -5.27 -11.01 14.38
N LEU A 326 -4.66 -9.87 14.04
CA LEU A 326 -5.28 -8.72 13.41
C LEU A 326 -4.36 -8.21 12.31
N LEU A 327 -4.88 -7.93 11.11
CA LEU A 327 -4.18 -7.25 10.04
C LEU A 327 -4.86 -5.90 9.74
N LEU A 328 -4.08 -4.83 9.87
CA LEU A 328 -4.46 -3.47 9.51
C LEU A 328 -3.96 -3.16 8.10
N VAL A 329 -4.87 -2.77 7.21
CA VAL A 329 -4.56 -2.27 5.87
C VAL A 329 -4.69 -0.76 5.91
N ALA A 330 -3.57 -0.05 5.84
CA ALA A 330 -3.58 1.39 5.77
C ALA A 330 -4.06 1.87 4.39
N GLY A 331 -5.12 2.67 4.36
CA GLY A 331 -5.75 3.14 3.13
C GLY A 331 -7.18 3.66 3.37
N ALA A 332 -7.74 4.29 2.34
CA ALA A 332 -9.13 4.74 2.38
C ALA A 332 -10.09 3.54 2.29
N SER A 333 -11.13 3.52 3.13
CA SER A 333 -12.07 2.41 3.26
C SER A 333 -12.97 2.21 2.04
N ASP A 334 -13.13 3.24 1.22
CA ASP A 334 -13.88 3.26 -0.05
C ASP A 334 -13.00 3.02 -1.28
N CYS A 335 -11.70 2.79 -1.11
CA CYS A 335 -10.77 2.53 -2.20
C CYS A 335 -10.76 1.04 -2.61
N PRO A 336 -10.98 0.69 -3.89
CA PRO A 336 -10.93 -0.69 -4.38
C PRO A 336 -9.60 -1.40 -4.11
N ASP A 337 -8.47 -0.68 -4.18
CA ASP A 337 -7.15 -1.25 -3.91
C ASP A 337 -7.00 -1.67 -2.44
N ALA A 338 -7.48 -0.83 -1.50
CA ALA A 338 -7.49 -1.16 -0.08
C ALA A 338 -8.40 -2.37 0.23
N ALA A 339 -9.56 -2.44 -0.44
CA ALA A 339 -10.47 -3.58 -0.34
C ALA A 339 -9.81 -4.88 -0.86
N SER A 340 -9.15 -4.81 -2.02
CA SER A 340 -8.43 -5.95 -2.61
C SER A 340 -7.31 -6.47 -1.70
N VAL A 341 -6.48 -5.59 -1.14
CA VAL A 341 -5.44 -5.97 -0.16
C VAL A 341 -6.06 -6.61 1.09
N ALA A 342 -7.20 -6.08 1.57
CA ALA A 342 -7.90 -6.67 2.70
C ALA A 342 -8.49 -8.05 2.38
N ASP A 343 -9.01 -8.26 1.17
CA ASP A 343 -9.54 -9.55 0.74
C ASP A 343 -8.43 -10.60 0.57
N GLN A 344 -7.27 -10.22 0.05
CA GLN A 344 -6.07 -11.08 0.02
C GLN A 344 -5.64 -11.51 1.43
N ALA A 345 -5.64 -10.56 2.39
CA ALA A 345 -5.33 -10.86 3.78
C ALA A 345 -6.35 -11.82 4.43
N ARG A 346 -7.66 -11.65 4.14
CA ARG A 346 -8.72 -12.55 4.63
C ARG A 346 -8.58 -13.94 4.03
N ALA A 347 -8.35 -14.04 2.72
CA ALA A 347 -8.17 -15.30 2.01
C ALA A 347 -6.94 -16.09 2.53
N SER A 348 -5.96 -15.38 3.10
CA SER A 348 -4.77 -15.97 3.71
C SER A 348 -5.00 -16.54 5.12
N GLY A 349 -6.22 -16.43 5.66
CA GLY A 349 -6.61 -17.01 6.95
C GLY A 349 -6.45 -16.09 8.15
N CYS A 350 -6.26 -14.78 7.97
CA CYS A 350 -6.15 -13.86 9.09
C CYS A 350 -7.48 -13.77 9.87
N PRO A 351 -7.49 -13.92 11.21
CA PRO A 351 -8.74 -13.92 11.99
C PRO A 351 -9.51 -12.60 11.92
N ALA A 352 -8.81 -11.47 11.83
CA ALA A 352 -9.42 -10.15 11.72
C ALA A 352 -8.63 -9.27 10.74
N VAL A 353 -9.33 -8.65 9.79
CA VAL A 353 -8.76 -7.68 8.86
C VAL A 353 -9.55 -6.38 8.91
N ARG A 354 -8.86 -5.23 9.01
CA ARG A 354 -9.47 -3.90 9.05
C ARG A 354 -8.73 -2.95 8.11
N VAL A 355 -9.48 -2.15 7.36
CA VAL A 355 -8.94 -1.02 6.60
C VAL A 355 -9.03 0.21 7.49
N VAL A 356 -7.94 0.98 7.59
CA VAL A 356 -7.85 2.20 8.41
C VAL A 356 -7.15 3.30 7.62
N ALA A 357 -7.73 4.49 7.56
CA ALA A 357 -7.16 5.64 6.86
C ALA A 357 -6.14 6.37 7.74
N CYS A 358 -6.31 6.30 9.07
CA CYS A 358 -5.43 6.92 10.04
C CYS A 358 -5.46 6.15 11.39
N PRO A 359 -4.55 6.47 12.34
CA PRO A 359 -4.58 5.84 13.66
C PRO A 359 -5.89 6.07 14.41
N ASP A 360 -6.53 7.22 14.22
CA ASP A 360 -7.79 7.57 14.89
C ASP A 360 -8.87 6.51 14.64
N ASP A 361 -8.88 5.83 13.48
CA ASP A 361 -9.86 4.81 13.12
C ASP A 361 -9.76 3.52 13.96
N ILE A 362 -8.61 3.28 14.58
CA ILE A 362 -8.33 2.05 15.33
C ILE A 362 -9.20 2.00 16.58
N GLN A 363 -9.76 0.83 16.85
CA GLN A 363 -10.65 0.59 17.98
C GLN A 363 -10.03 -0.38 18.99
N PRO A 364 -10.17 -0.15 20.31
CA PRO A 364 -9.50 -0.94 21.34
C PRO A 364 -9.89 -2.42 21.28
N GLN A 365 -11.15 -2.73 20.99
CA GLN A 365 -11.64 -4.11 20.91
C GLN A 365 -11.02 -4.92 19.75
N TRP A 366 -10.44 -4.27 18.75
CA TRP A 366 -9.66 -4.96 17.70
C TRP A 366 -8.29 -5.41 18.23
N LEU A 367 -7.68 -4.60 19.10
CA LEU A 367 -6.35 -4.87 19.68
C LEU A 367 -6.40 -5.72 20.95
N ALA A 368 -7.53 -5.78 21.64
CA ALA A 368 -7.71 -6.55 22.87
C ALA A 368 -7.35 -8.04 22.72
N PRO A 369 -7.85 -8.78 21.69
CA PRO A 369 -7.46 -10.18 21.48
C PRO A 369 -6.11 -10.33 20.77
N ALA A 370 -5.60 -9.28 20.12
CA ALA A 370 -4.44 -9.37 19.24
C ALA A 370 -3.10 -9.28 20.00
N TRP A 371 -2.31 -10.35 19.92
CA TRP A 371 -0.92 -10.41 20.37
C TRP A 371 0.04 -10.01 19.25
N CYS A 372 -0.27 -10.40 18.02
CA CYS A 372 0.46 -10.10 16.81
C CYS A 372 -0.41 -9.28 15.85
N VAL A 373 0.04 -8.08 15.51
CA VAL A 373 -0.66 -7.15 14.60
C VAL A 373 0.10 -7.06 13.28
N GLY A 374 -0.53 -7.40 12.16
CA GLY A 374 -0.03 -7.14 10.82
C GLY A 374 -0.34 -5.71 10.40
N LEU A 375 0.57 -5.06 9.69
CA LEU A 375 0.34 -3.76 9.08
C LEU A 375 0.93 -3.74 7.66
N THR A 376 0.08 -3.40 6.71
CA THR A 376 0.43 -3.18 5.29
C THR A 376 -0.25 -1.91 4.80
N SER A 377 0.13 -1.40 3.64
CA SER A 377 -0.50 -0.24 3.00
C SER A 377 -1.05 -0.57 1.62
N SER A 378 -2.07 0.18 1.23
CA SER A 378 -2.60 0.25 -0.14
C SER A 378 -2.08 1.50 -0.86
N LEU A 379 -2.39 1.65 -2.15
CA LEU A 379 -2.06 2.83 -2.96
C LEU A 379 -2.76 4.11 -2.47
N SER A 380 -3.89 3.96 -1.77
CA SER A 380 -4.64 5.08 -1.17
C SER A 380 -4.10 5.51 0.19
N ALA A 381 -3.07 4.85 0.72
CA ALA A 381 -2.49 5.21 2.01
C ALA A 381 -1.94 6.64 2.01
N ALA A 382 -2.28 7.41 3.04
CA ALA A 382 -1.70 8.73 3.26
C ALA A 382 -0.19 8.63 3.56
N PRO A 383 0.60 9.67 3.25
CA PRO A 383 2.02 9.71 3.63
C PRO A 383 2.21 9.45 5.12
N HIS A 384 3.22 8.66 5.47
CA HIS A 384 3.61 8.34 6.85
C HIS A 384 2.57 7.61 7.71
N VAL A 385 1.43 7.19 7.14
CA VAL A 385 0.35 6.57 7.93
C VAL A 385 0.79 5.26 8.61
N VAL A 386 1.68 4.50 7.96
CA VAL A 386 2.23 3.25 8.52
C VAL A 386 3.04 3.55 9.78
N GLU A 387 3.91 4.56 9.73
CA GLU A 387 4.70 5.03 10.87
C GLU A 387 3.81 5.61 11.97
N GLN A 388 2.78 6.36 11.60
CA GLN A 388 1.81 6.93 12.54
C GLN A 388 1.03 5.83 13.28
N ILE A 389 0.57 4.79 12.57
CA ILE A 389 -0.12 3.64 13.17
C ILE A 389 0.83 2.87 14.09
N ALA A 390 2.06 2.59 13.63
CA ALA A 390 3.05 1.89 14.45
C ALA A 390 3.39 2.68 15.73
N THR A 391 3.52 4.00 15.63
CA THR A 391 3.73 4.90 16.78
C THR A 391 2.53 4.89 17.73
N ALA A 392 1.32 4.98 17.19
CA ALA A 392 0.10 4.92 17.98
C ALA A 392 -0.01 3.62 18.81
N VAL A 393 0.27 2.48 18.17
CA VAL A 393 0.23 1.16 18.83
C VAL A 393 1.39 0.97 19.81
N SER A 394 2.55 1.62 19.62
CA SER A 394 3.66 1.58 20.59
C SER A 394 3.32 2.32 21.89
N GLY A 395 2.37 3.25 21.82
CA GLY A 395 1.70 3.85 22.97
C GLY A 395 0.69 2.94 23.67
N LEU A 396 0.67 1.63 23.42
CA LEU A 396 -0.17 0.66 24.13
C LEU A 396 0.63 -0.47 24.80
N GLY A 397 1.87 -0.17 25.17
CA GLY A 397 2.82 -1.11 25.80
C GLY A 397 4.01 -1.43 24.91
N PRO A 398 4.98 -2.22 25.39
CA PRO A 398 6.17 -2.56 24.62
C PRO A 398 5.82 -3.20 23.27
N LEU A 399 6.36 -2.65 22.17
CA LEU A 399 6.08 -3.09 20.81
C LEU A 399 7.36 -3.53 20.10
N SER A 400 7.41 -4.79 19.65
CA SER A 400 8.44 -5.25 18.72
C SER A 400 7.94 -5.11 17.29
N VAL A 401 8.63 -4.33 16.46
CA VAL A 401 8.29 -4.15 15.04
C VAL A 401 9.23 -5.01 14.19
N VAL A 402 8.66 -5.94 13.41
CA VAL A 402 9.41 -6.84 12.52
C VAL A 402 8.98 -6.58 11.09
N ARG A 403 9.94 -6.22 10.23
CA ARG A 403 9.72 -6.06 8.79
C ARG A 403 9.83 -7.41 8.10
N ARG A 404 8.85 -7.78 7.29
CA ARG A 404 8.83 -9.00 6.47
C ARG A 404 8.75 -8.63 5.00
N ALA A 405 9.79 -8.97 4.25
CA ALA A 405 9.82 -8.81 2.81
C ALA A 405 9.81 -10.19 2.14
N VAL A 406 9.18 -10.24 0.97
CA VAL A 406 9.31 -11.34 0.00
C VAL A 406 9.84 -10.68 -1.27
N ASP A 407 10.89 -11.25 -1.84
CA ASP A 407 11.51 -10.75 -3.06
C ASP A 407 11.95 -11.95 -3.91
N SER A 408 11.47 -11.99 -5.14
CA SER A 408 11.81 -13.03 -6.10
C SER A 408 12.59 -12.44 -7.27
N TYR A 409 13.81 -12.92 -7.47
CA TYR A 409 14.66 -12.53 -8.59
C TYR A 409 15.02 -13.73 -9.46
N VAL A 410 15.07 -13.50 -10.77
CA VAL A 410 15.54 -14.50 -11.75
C VAL A 410 17.06 -14.45 -11.75
N THR A 411 17.72 -15.54 -11.36
CA THR A 411 19.18 -15.69 -11.45
C THR A 411 19.56 -16.52 -12.68
N ALA A 412 20.74 -16.27 -13.25
CA ALA A 412 21.29 -17.16 -14.29
C ALA A 412 21.78 -18.46 -13.65
N LEU A 413 21.69 -19.58 -14.38
CA LEU A 413 22.09 -20.91 -13.88
C LEU A 413 23.57 -20.97 -13.43
N GLY A 414 24.43 -20.07 -13.92
CA GLY A 414 25.84 -19.98 -13.51
C GLY A 414 26.12 -19.07 -12.31
N SER A 415 25.12 -18.37 -11.76
CA SER A 415 25.25 -17.37 -10.69
C SER A 415 24.43 -17.71 -9.45
N LEU A 416 24.46 -18.98 -9.01
CA LEU A 416 23.68 -19.47 -7.86
C LEU A 416 24.16 -18.96 -6.50
N THR A 417 25.31 -18.27 -6.43
CA THR A 417 25.85 -17.69 -5.21
C THR A 417 25.46 -16.22 -5.09
N GLY A 418 24.33 -15.95 -4.45
CA GLY A 418 23.91 -14.61 -4.03
C GLY A 418 22.90 -13.90 -4.94
N PRO A 419 22.35 -12.75 -4.51
CA PRO A 419 21.48 -11.93 -5.33
C PRO A 419 22.30 -11.30 -6.46
N GLY A 420 22.30 -11.94 -7.63
CA GLY A 420 22.85 -11.39 -8.85
C GLY A 420 21.84 -10.48 -9.56
N PRO A 421 22.29 -9.47 -10.33
CA PRO A 421 21.39 -8.69 -11.17
C PRO A 421 20.61 -9.63 -12.09
N ARG A 422 19.32 -9.34 -12.30
CA ARG A 422 18.49 -10.07 -13.26
C ARG A 422 19.25 -10.12 -14.60
N PRO A 423 19.49 -11.31 -15.19
CA PRO A 423 20.18 -11.37 -16.46
C PRO A 423 19.42 -10.49 -17.46
N ALA A 424 20.18 -9.69 -18.21
CA ALA A 424 19.60 -8.81 -19.21
C ALA A 424 18.68 -9.65 -20.10
N LEU A 425 17.39 -9.34 -20.09
CA LEU A 425 16.44 -9.96 -20.99
C LEU A 425 16.87 -9.53 -22.39
N THR A 426 17.50 -10.44 -23.12
CA THR A 426 17.98 -10.17 -24.47
C THR A 426 16.75 -10.00 -25.34
N ILE A 427 16.50 -8.77 -25.78
CA ILE A 427 15.47 -8.45 -26.75
C ILE A 427 16.05 -8.84 -28.11
N GLY A 428 15.77 -10.07 -28.54
CA GLY A 428 16.22 -10.63 -29.81
C GLY A 428 15.44 -10.14 -31.02
#